data_AF-A0A959YX13-F1
#
_entry.id   AF-A0A959YX13-F1
#
_cell.length_a   1.000
_cell.length_b   1.000
_cell.length_c   1.000
_cell.angle_alpha   90.00
_cell.angle_beta   90.00
_cell.angle_gamma   90.00
#
_symmetry.space_group_name_H-M   'P 1'
#
loop_
_entity.id
_entity.type
_entity.pdbx_description
1 polymer ?
#
loop_
_entity_poly.entity_id
_entity_poly.type
_entity_poly.pdbx_seq_one_letter_code
_entity_poly.pdbx_strand_id
1 'polypeptide(L)' 'MSPFRTLLSVAAIFVAVSINAQTPEAFNYQGVARDAGGDALANTTVGVRFQLHQGTAVGTVVYSETH' A
#
# COMPACT_ATOMS: atom_id res chain seq x y z
N MET A 1 -21.64 -39.43 -2.86
CA MET A 1 -21.76 -37.99 -2.52
C MET A 1 -22.59 -37.34 -3.61
N SER A 2 -23.60 -36.52 -3.28
CA SER A 2 -24.49 -35.96 -4.31
C SER A 2 -23.76 -34.91 -5.15
N PRO A 3 -23.94 -34.91 -6.49
CA PRO A 3 -23.19 -34.06 -7.42
C PRO A 3 -23.40 -32.55 -7.16
N PHE A 4 -24.58 -32.20 -6.63
CA PHE A 4 -24.91 -30.84 -6.22
C PHE A 4 -23.99 -30.30 -5.11
N ARG A 5 -23.59 -31.15 -4.15
CA ARG A 5 -22.69 -30.74 -3.05
C ARG A 5 -21.28 -30.49 -3.57
N THR A 6 -20.81 -31.33 -4.48
CA THR A 6 -19.49 -31.17 -5.11
C THR A 6 -19.40 -29.88 -5.93
N LEU A 7 -20.45 -29.55 -6.70
CA LEU A 7 -20.50 -28.32 -7.49
C LEU A 7 -20.46 -27.07 -6.60
N LEU A 8 -21.22 -27.08 -5.51
CA LEU A 8 -21.25 -25.97 -4.55
C LEU A 8 -19.89 -25.77 -3.86
N SER A 9 -19.21 -26.85 -3.51
CA SER A 9 -17.86 -26.79 -2.92
C SER A 9 -16.82 -26.22 -3.89
N VAL A 10 -16.86 -26.60 -5.17
CA VAL A 10 -15.95 -26.07 -6.20
C VAL A 10 -16.20 -24.58 -6.44
N ALA A 11 -17.47 -24.16 -6.52
CA ALA A 11 -17.82 -22.75 -6.67
C ALA A 11 -17.34 -21.91 -5.47
N ALA A 12 -17.49 -22.42 -4.25
CA ALA A 12 -17.02 -21.74 -3.04
C ALA A 12 -15.49 -21.57 -3.03
N ILE A 13 -14.74 -22.58 -3.46
CA ILE A 13 -13.28 -22.51 -3.60
C ILE A 13 -12.89 -21.46 -4.65
N PHE A 14 -13.59 -21.42 -5.79
CA PHE A 14 -13.29 -20.48 -6.87
C PHE A 14 -13.50 -19.02 -6.45
N VAL A 15 -14.58 -18.74 -5.70
CA VAL A 15 -14.84 -17.42 -5.12
C VAL A 15 -13.77 -17.05 -4.09
N ALA A 16 -13.36 -17.99 -3.23
CA ALA A 16 -12.35 -17.75 -2.19
C ALA A 16 -10.95 -17.42 -2.75
N VAL A 17 -10.62 -17.88 -3.96
CA VAL A 17 -9.34 -17.54 -4.63
C VAL A 17 -9.44 -16.22 -5.41
N SER A 18 -10.65 -15.72 -5.67
CA SER A 18 -10.90 -14.51 -6.46
C SER A 18 -10.92 -13.21 -5.64
N ILE A 19 -10.90 -13.32 -4.31
CA ILE A 19 -10.86 -12.16 -3.41
C ILE A 19 -9.42 -11.63 -3.30
N ASN A 20 -9.20 -10.42 -3.81
CA ASN A 20 -7.95 -9.69 -3.65
C ASN A 20 -7.90 -9.05 -2.26
N ALA A 21 -7.25 -9.71 -1.30
CA ALA A 21 -7.02 -9.17 0.05
C ALA A 21 -5.77 -8.26 0.09
N GLN A 22 -5.69 -7.27 -0.81
CA GLN A 22 -4.59 -6.29 -0.75
C GLN A 22 -4.72 -5.53 0.57
N THR A 23 -3.77 -5.74 1.48
CA THR A 23 -3.62 -4.90 2.67
C THR A 23 -3.53 -3.45 2.22
N PRO A 24 -4.00 -2.48 3.03
CA PRO A 24 -3.86 -1.07 2.67
C PRO A 24 -2.41 -0.79 2.27
N GLU A 25 -2.21 -0.13 1.12
CA GLU A 25 -0.88 0.37 0.68
C GLU A 25 -0.36 1.50 1.60
N ALA A 26 -0.95 1.66 2.78
CA ALA A 26 -0.59 2.67 3.74
C ALA A 26 0.65 2.23 4.52
N PHE A 27 1.74 2.94 4.30
CA PHE A 27 2.92 2.87 5.15
C PHE A 27 2.80 3.93 6.24
N ASN A 28 2.93 3.54 7.51
CA ASN A 28 2.94 4.52 8.59
C ASN A 28 4.29 5.23 8.63
N TYR A 29 4.29 6.55 8.48
CA TYR A 29 5.47 7.39 8.63
C TYR A 29 5.20 8.55 9.58
N GLN A 30 6.24 8.97 10.27
CA GLN A 30 6.25 10.20 11.06
C GLN A 30 7.60 10.87 10.84
N GLY A 31 7.59 12.18 10.64
CA GLY A 31 8.80 12.96 10.38
C GLY A 31 8.62 14.40 10.82
N VAL A 32 9.73 15.06 11.13
CA VAL A 32 9.78 16.50 11.45
C VAL A 32 10.71 17.16 10.46
N ALA A 33 10.18 18.10 9.67
CA ALA A 33 11.00 18.89 8.75
C ALA A 33 11.90 19.85 9.55
N ARG A 34 13.18 19.90 9.20
CA ARG A 34 14.19 20.75 9.84
C ARG A 34 14.97 21.55 8.80
N ASP A 35 15.48 22.71 9.20
CA ASP A 35 16.35 23.52 8.38
C ASP A 35 17.83 23.07 8.43
N ALA A 36 18.72 23.82 7.77
CA ALA A 36 20.15 23.53 7.75
C ALA A 36 20.86 23.72 9.12
N GLY A 37 20.25 24.48 10.03
CA GLY A 37 20.71 24.63 11.41
C GLY A 37 20.22 23.51 12.34
N GLY A 38 19.27 22.69 11.88
CA GLY A 38 18.66 21.61 12.64
C GLY A 38 17.39 22.03 13.38
N ASP A 39 16.90 23.26 13.20
CA ASP A 39 15.69 23.75 13.83
C ASP A 39 14.44 23.24 13.10
N ALA A 40 13.38 22.93 13.85
CA ALA A 40 12.14 22.44 13.27
C ALA A 40 11.42 23.54 12.49
N LEU A 41 10.97 23.22 11.28
CA LEU A 41 10.16 24.11 10.44
C LEU A 41 8.71 24.14 10.97
N ALA A 42 8.50 24.78 12.11
CA ALA A 42 7.18 24.93 12.71
C ALA A 42 6.28 25.84 11.87
N ASN A 43 4.96 25.56 11.87
CA ASN A 43 3.92 26.36 11.21
C ASN A 43 4.19 26.69 9.73
N THR A 44 4.99 25.87 9.06
CA THR A 44 5.36 26.06 7.66
C THR A 44 4.61 25.04 6.81
N THR A 45 3.97 25.48 5.73
CA THR A 45 3.36 24.57 4.77
C THR A 45 4.45 23.82 4.00
N VAL A 46 4.43 22.50 4.10
CA VAL A 46 5.37 21.61 3.40
C VAL A 46 4.55 20.57 2.66
N GLY A 47 4.81 20.39 1.36
CA GLY A 47 4.27 19.28 0.59
C GLY A 47 5.20 18.07 0.68
N VAL A 48 4.64 16.88 0.84
CA VAL A 48 5.39 15.63 0.96
C VAL A 48 4.93 14.65 -0.12
N ARG A 49 5.88 13.96 -0.75
CA ARG A 49 5.58 12.89 -1.73
C ARG A 49 6.30 11.61 -1.36
N PHE A 50 5.56 10.51 -1.30
CA PHE A 50 6.11 9.17 -1.10
C PHE A 50 6.02 8.38 -2.39
N GLN A 51 7.08 7.62 -2.71
CA GLN A 51 7.13 6.74 -3.88
C GLN A 51 7.78 5.42 -3.48
N LEU A 52 7.16 4.30 -3.85
CA LEU A 52 7.73 2.96 -3.68
C LEU A 52 8.25 2.46 -5.02
N HIS A 53 9.56 2.22 -5.09
CA HIS A 53 10.22 1.64 -6.26
C HIS A 53 10.37 0.13 -6.11
N GLN A 54 10.01 -0.63 -7.14
CA GLN A 54 10.13 -2.09 -7.12
C GLN A 54 11.53 -2.55 -7.53
N GLY A 55 12.11 -3.44 -6.72
CA GLY A 55 13.37 -4.15 -7.01
C GLY A 55 14.65 -3.35 -6.80
N THR A 56 14.69 -2.08 -7.23
CA THR A 56 15.86 -1.20 -7.04
C THR A 56 15.44 0.22 -6.68
N ALA A 57 16.38 1.04 -6.19
CA ALA A 57 16.12 2.44 -5.84
C ALA A 57 15.69 3.33 -7.03
N VAL A 58 15.91 2.88 -8.27
CA VAL A 58 15.50 3.57 -9.50
C VAL A 58 14.55 2.71 -10.33
N GLY A 59 13.97 1.66 -9.72
CA GLY A 59 13.03 0.77 -10.38
C GLY A 59 11.68 1.43 -10.65
N THR A 60 10.75 0.67 -11.22
CA THR A 60 9.39 1.14 -11.49
C THR A 60 8.71 1.60 -10.20
N VAL A 61 8.09 2.77 -10.22
CA VAL A 61 7.24 3.25 -9.12
C VAL A 61 5.94 2.45 -9.15
N VAL A 62 5.69 1.67 -8.10
CA VAL A 62 4.48 0.86 -7.95
C VAL A 62 3.43 1.53 -7.05
N TYR A 63 3.83 2.53 -6.27
CA TYR A 63 2.96 3.32 -5.43
C TYR A 63 3.46 4.77 -5.33
N SER A 64 2.55 5.74 -5.34
CA SER A 64 2.88 7.15 -5.13
C SER A 64 1.72 7.89 -4.46
N GLU A 65 2.03 8.70 -3.45
CA GLU A 65 1.08 9.59 -2.78
C GLU A 65 1.68 10.98 -2.54
N THR A 66 0.83 11.98 -2.41
CA THR A 66 1.19 13.37 -2.12
C THR A 66 0.32 13.91 -0.99
N HIS A 67 0.91 14.65 -0.05
CA HIS A 67 0.25 15.32 1.06
C HIS A 67 0.65 16.79 1.14
#